data_AF-A0A2R5L1L0-F1
#
_entry.id   AF-A0A2R5L1L0-F1
#
_cell.length_a   1.000
_cell.length_b   1.000
_cell.length_c   1.000
_cell.angle_alpha   90.00
_cell.angle_beta   90.00
_cell.angle_gamma   90.00
#
_symmetry.space_group_name_H-M   'P 1'
#
loop_
_entity.id
_entity.type
_entity.pdbx_description
1 polymer ?
#
loop_
_entity_poly.entity_id
_entity_poly.type
_entity_poly.pdbx_seq_one_letter_code
_entity_poly.pdbx_strand_id
1 'polypeptide(L)'
;TFLAVEGILFYFIIILIELKVFQSMKYFLVRCKTKLRNSNSTFASALFVNEDELEEDVRKEKIRIQTASLETLFKTDTLVFRDLTKRYSSNNHLAVDHLNLGVPKGECFGLLGINGAGKTTTFKMLTGDHAVSSGDAYVNGYSITKDIKKVQPEVGYCPQFDAILDQMTGRETLRMFARLRGVQEARIDEHIISLAAQLIVTP
;
A
#
# COMPACT_ATOMS: atom_id res chain seq x y z
N THR A 1 -42.29 11.39 6.93
CA THR A 1 -41.91 11.38 5.50
C THR A 1 -40.61 12.13 5.26
N PHE A 2 -40.47 13.38 5.71
CA PHE A 2 -39.23 14.17 5.59
C PHE A 2 -37.97 13.46 6.14
N LEU A 3 -38.00 13.00 7.40
CA LEU A 3 -36.88 12.26 8.03
C LEU A 3 -36.49 10.96 7.30
N ALA A 4 -37.47 10.27 6.70
CA ALA A 4 -37.22 9.04 5.95
C ALA A 4 -36.55 9.33 4.59
N VAL A 5 -36.95 10.42 3.93
CA VAL A 5 -36.31 10.89 2.68
C VAL A 5 -34.88 11.34 2.95
N GLU A 6 -34.63 12.05 4.05
CA GLU A 6 -33.29 12.44 4.48
C GLU A 6 -32.40 11.23 4.76
N GLY A 7 -32.91 10.24 5.49
CA GLY A 7 -32.20 9.00 5.77
C GLY A 7 -31.81 8.23 4.50
N ILE A 8 -32.73 8.13 3.54
CA ILE A 8 -32.47 7.49 2.24
C ILE A 8 -31.42 8.27 1.44
N LEU A 9 -31.49 9.61 1.42
CA LEU A 9 -30.52 10.46 0.75
C LEU A 9 -29.11 10.27 1.33
N PHE A 10 -28.96 10.33 2.66
CA PHE A 10 -27.67 10.12 3.31
C PHE A 10 -27.13 8.71 3.11
N TYR A 11 -28.01 7.70 3.12
CA TYR A 11 -27.63 6.32 2.82
C TYR A 11 -27.04 6.18 1.41
N PHE A 12 -27.66 6.78 0.40
CA PHE A 12 -27.11 6.80 -0.96
C PHE A 12 -25.81 7.61 -1.06
N ILE A 13 -25.69 8.73 -0.36
CA ILE A 13 -24.45 9.52 -0.29
C ILE A 13 -23.32 8.67 0.31
N ILE A 14 -23.57 7.96 1.41
CA ILE A 14 -22.60 7.06 2.05
C ILE A 14 -22.22 5.93 1.10
N ILE A 15 -23.18 5.30 0.41
CA ILE A 15 -22.88 4.27 -0.60
C ILE A 15 -22.01 4.82 -1.73
N LEU A 16 -22.30 6.03 -2.24
CA LEU A 16 -21.51 6.64 -3.31
C LEU A 16 -20.07 6.97 -2.86
N ILE A 17 -19.89 7.34 -1.60
CA ILE A 17 -18.57 7.56 -0.99
C ILE A 17 -17.84 6.23 -0.80
N GLU A 18 -18.52 5.21 -0.25
CA GLU A 18 -17.97 3.89 0.08
C GLU A 18 -17.58 3.09 -1.15
N LEU A 19 -18.38 3.20 -2.22
CA LEU A 19 -18.05 2.64 -3.54
C LEU A 19 -16.83 3.31 -4.19
N LYS A 20 -16.22 4.31 -3.52
CA LYS A 20 -15.08 5.10 -3.98
C LYS A 20 -15.29 5.60 -5.41
N VAL A 21 -16.54 5.81 -5.84
CA VAL A 21 -16.88 6.18 -7.23
C VAL A 21 -16.14 7.44 -7.61
N PHE A 22 -16.08 8.42 -6.71
CA PHE A 22 -15.35 9.66 -6.93
C PHE A 22 -13.82 9.47 -6.96
N GLN A 23 -13.25 8.56 -6.18
CA GLN A 23 -11.82 8.26 -6.22
C GLN A 23 -11.46 7.46 -7.49
N SER A 24 -12.25 6.47 -7.89
CA SER A 24 -12.10 5.73 -9.15
C SER A 24 -12.29 6.63 -10.36
N MET A 25 -13.29 7.53 -10.36
CA MET A 25 -13.55 8.48 -11.44
C MET A 25 -12.46 9.55 -11.51
N LYS A 26 -12.01 10.10 -10.37
CA LYS A 26 -10.86 11.02 -10.36
C LYS A 26 -9.58 10.31 -10.78
N TYR A 27 -9.35 9.08 -10.33
CA TYR A 27 -8.22 8.25 -10.76
C TYR A 27 -8.25 8.01 -12.26
N PHE A 28 -9.41 7.62 -12.81
CA PHE A 28 -9.61 7.42 -14.24
C PHE A 28 -9.43 8.71 -15.03
N LEU A 29 -9.98 9.85 -14.56
CA LEU A 29 -9.83 11.16 -15.21
C LEU A 29 -8.39 11.67 -15.16
N VAL A 30 -7.68 11.51 -14.03
CA VAL A 30 -6.27 11.87 -13.88
C VAL A 30 -5.41 10.97 -14.75
N ARG A 31 -5.68 9.66 -14.80
CA ARG A 31 -5.00 8.67 -15.67
C ARG A 31 -5.24 8.96 -17.15
N CYS A 32 -6.45 9.34 -17.55
CA CYS A 32 -6.75 9.78 -18.92
C CYS A 32 -6.03 11.10 -19.25
N LYS A 33 -6.05 12.09 -18.34
CA LYS A 33 -5.35 13.37 -18.54
C LYS A 33 -3.82 13.22 -18.57
N THR A 34 -3.24 12.35 -17.76
CA THR A 34 -1.79 12.05 -17.78
C THR A 34 -1.39 11.26 -19.02
N LYS A 35 -2.22 10.30 -19.48
CA LYS A 35 -2.01 9.59 -20.75
C LYS A 35 -2.04 10.53 -21.97
N LEU A 36 -2.88 11.57 -21.95
CA LEU A 36 -2.89 12.62 -22.98
C LEU A 36 -1.72 13.60 -22.86
N ARG A 37 -1.30 13.96 -21.63
CA ARG A 37 -0.23 14.97 -21.41
C ARG A 37 1.18 14.42 -21.66
N ASN A 38 1.39 13.11 -21.54
CA ASN A 38 2.69 12.47 -21.81
C ASN A 38 3.15 12.50 -23.28
N SER A 39 2.39 13.10 -24.20
CA SER A 39 2.88 13.37 -25.55
C SER A 39 3.80 14.60 -25.64
N ASN A 40 3.82 15.51 -24.65
CA ASN A 40 4.42 16.85 -24.82
C ASN A 40 5.30 17.38 -23.66
N SER A 41 5.86 16.56 -22.77
CA SER A 41 6.83 17.07 -21.79
C SER A 41 7.96 16.11 -21.49
N THR A 42 8.87 16.01 -22.44
CA THR A 42 10.28 15.70 -22.19
C THR A 42 10.89 16.78 -21.31
N PHE A 43 11.66 16.37 -20.30
CA PHE A 43 12.62 17.14 -19.50
C PHE A 43 12.08 18.25 -18.57
N ALA A 44 12.25 18.03 -17.26
CA ALA A 44 13.23 18.77 -16.45
C ALA A 44 13.08 18.48 -14.93
N SER A 45 14.13 17.88 -14.37
CA SER A 45 14.73 18.27 -13.10
C SER A 45 14.00 17.93 -11.77
N ALA A 46 14.34 16.77 -11.19
CA ALA A 46 14.59 16.65 -9.75
C ALA A 46 15.47 15.41 -9.50
N LEU A 47 16.77 15.66 -9.31
CA LEU A 47 17.82 14.72 -8.89
C LEU A 47 17.90 13.41 -9.69
N PHE A 48 18.55 13.48 -10.86
CA PHE A 48 19.24 12.31 -11.37
C PHE A 48 20.27 11.92 -10.31
N VAL A 49 20.00 10.86 -9.53
CA VAL A 49 21.10 10.07 -8.99
C VAL A 49 21.84 9.60 -10.22
N ASN A 50 23.10 10.01 -10.39
CA ASN A 50 23.92 9.51 -11.49
C ASN A 50 23.86 7.97 -11.41
N GLU A 51 23.39 7.30 -12.46
CA GLU A 51 23.30 5.82 -12.45
C GLU A 51 24.67 5.16 -12.22
N ASP A 52 25.74 5.92 -12.46
CA ASP A 52 27.14 5.58 -12.20
C ASP A 52 27.56 5.71 -10.72
N GLU A 53 26.83 6.46 -9.88
CA GLU A 53 27.06 6.58 -8.44
C GLU A 53 26.27 5.55 -7.61
N LEU A 54 25.35 4.79 -8.22
CA LEU A 54 24.66 3.74 -7.50
C LEU A 54 25.62 2.60 -7.13
N GLU A 55 25.43 2.11 -5.91
CA GLU A 55 26.11 0.91 -5.44
C GLU A 55 25.81 -0.28 -6.38
N GLU A 56 26.79 -1.16 -6.53
CA GLU A 56 26.75 -2.23 -7.52
C GLU A 56 25.59 -3.20 -7.29
N ASP A 57 25.26 -3.47 -6.04
CA ASP A 57 24.13 -4.29 -5.60
C ASP A 57 22.78 -3.65 -5.96
N VAL A 58 22.60 -2.35 -5.73
CA VAL A 58 21.37 -1.63 -6.09
C VAL A 58 21.17 -1.64 -7.61
N ARG A 59 22.25 -1.46 -8.38
CA ARG A 59 22.20 -1.54 -9.85
C ARG A 59 21.82 -2.95 -10.32
N LYS A 60 22.45 -3.98 -9.75
CA LYS A 60 22.12 -5.39 -10.05
C LYS A 60 20.67 -5.70 -9.73
N GLU A 61 20.16 -5.20 -8.60
CA GLU A 61 18.78 -5.41 -8.19
C GLU A 61 17.79 -4.72 -9.14
N LYS A 62 18.05 -3.46 -9.52
CA LYS A 62 17.25 -2.76 -10.52
C LYS A 62 17.19 -3.55 -11.84
N ILE A 63 18.34 -4.02 -12.33
CA ILE A 63 18.41 -4.84 -13.56
C ILE A 63 17.63 -6.14 -13.38
N ARG A 64 17.80 -6.85 -12.25
CA ARG A 64 17.08 -8.10 -11.96
C ARG A 64 15.57 -7.89 -12.04
N ILE A 65 15.06 -6.85 -11.38
CA ILE A 65 13.64 -6.53 -11.35
C ILE A 65 13.11 -6.09 -12.72
N GLN A 66 13.88 -5.35 -13.51
CA GLN A 66 13.43 -4.86 -14.80
C GLN A 66 13.49 -5.94 -15.89
N THR A 67 14.51 -6.78 -15.90
CA THR A 67 14.74 -7.77 -16.96
C THR A 67 14.00 -9.09 -16.70
N ALA A 68 13.84 -9.51 -15.44
CA ALA A 68 13.19 -10.79 -15.14
C ALA A 68 11.69 -10.79 -15.48
N SER A 69 11.14 -11.96 -15.81
CA SER A 69 9.68 -12.10 -15.93
C SER A 69 9.02 -12.06 -14.54
N LEU A 70 7.81 -11.49 -14.46
CA LEU A 70 7.06 -11.43 -13.20
C LEU A 70 6.82 -12.82 -12.60
N GLU A 71 6.57 -13.83 -13.44
CA GLU A 71 6.42 -15.22 -13.01
C GLU A 71 7.65 -15.78 -12.31
N THR A 72 8.85 -15.36 -12.74
CA THR A 72 10.10 -15.78 -12.10
C THR A 72 10.25 -15.08 -10.75
N LEU A 73 9.99 -13.78 -10.70
CA LEU A 73 10.09 -12.99 -9.47
C LEU A 73 9.09 -13.49 -8.40
N PHE A 74 7.85 -13.82 -8.76
CA PHE A 74 6.84 -14.28 -7.78
C PHE A 74 7.14 -15.65 -7.18
N LYS A 75 8.04 -16.44 -7.80
CA LYS A 75 8.50 -17.70 -7.23
C LYS A 75 9.44 -17.45 -6.05
N THR A 76 10.35 -16.49 -6.17
CA THR A 76 11.39 -16.19 -5.17
C THR A 76 10.94 -15.13 -4.16
N ASP A 77 10.23 -14.11 -4.62
CA ASP A 77 9.97 -12.87 -3.88
C ASP A 77 8.49 -12.79 -3.47
N THR A 78 8.23 -12.42 -2.22
CA THR A 78 6.86 -12.17 -1.71
C THR A 78 6.41 -10.76 -2.07
N LEU A 79 7.33 -9.80 -2.10
CA LEU A 79 7.04 -8.40 -2.40
C LEU A 79 7.93 -7.94 -3.54
N VAL A 80 7.35 -7.39 -4.61
CA VAL A 80 8.10 -6.90 -5.78
C VAL A 80 7.61 -5.50 -6.12
N PHE A 81 8.52 -4.54 -6.16
CA PHE A 81 8.32 -3.18 -6.65
C PHE A 81 8.91 -3.07 -8.04
N ARG A 82 8.13 -2.63 -9.03
CA ARG A 82 8.61 -2.40 -10.39
C ARG A 82 8.27 -0.98 -10.83
N ASP A 83 9.31 -0.16 -10.92
CA ASP A 83 9.25 1.26 -11.23
C ASP A 83 8.21 2.02 -10.38
N LEU A 84 8.02 1.62 -9.12
CA LEU A 84 6.99 2.19 -8.26
C LEU A 84 7.28 3.68 -8.04
N THR A 85 6.31 4.51 -8.39
CA THR A 85 6.48 5.96 -8.40
C THR A 85 5.29 6.66 -7.76
N LYS A 86 5.59 7.70 -6.96
CA LYS A 86 4.59 8.61 -6.38
C LYS A 86 4.94 10.06 -6.61
N ARG A 87 4.07 10.76 -7.32
CA ARG A 87 4.08 12.21 -7.48
C ARG A 87 2.82 12.83 -6.91
N TYR A 88 2.98 13.83 -6.04
CA TYR A 88 1.88 14.60 -5.48
C TYR A 88 1.57 15.81 -6.37
N SER A 89 0.31 15.92 -6.81
CA SER A 89 -0.10 16.96 -7.77
C SER A 89 -0.15 18.36 -7.17
N SER A 90 -0.31 18.50 -5.85
CA SER A 90 -0.46 19.80 -5.18
C SER A 90 0.78 20.68 -5.27
N ASN A 91 1.96 20.06 -5.25
CA ASN A 91 3.26 20.74 -5.26
C ASN A 91 4.24 20.14 -6.28
N ASN A 92 3.77 19.30 -7.20
CA ASN A 92 4.57 18.55 -8.17
C ASN A 92 5.72 17.73 -7.54
N HIS A 93 5.62 17.41 -6.24
CA HIS A 93 6.69 16.73 -5.51
C HIS A 93 6.73 15.24 -5.83
N LEU A 94 7.91 14.77 -6.27
CA LEU A 94 8.21 13.36 -6.49
C LEU A 94 8.68 12.74 -5.16
N ALA A 95 7.79 12.02 -4.50
CA ALA A 95 8.05 11.45 -3.18
C ALA A 95 8.68 10.04 -3.24
N VAL A 96 8.42 9.31 -4.32
CA VAL A 96 9.03 8.01 -4.62
C VAL A 96 9.32 8.00 -6.11
N ASP A 97 10.53 7.66 -6.50
CA ASP A 97 11.03 7.72 -7.87
C ASP A 97 11.50 6.35 -8.34
N HIS A 98 10.76 5.73 -9.28
CA HIS A 98 11.10 4.45 -9.93
C HIS A 98 11.72 3.39 -9.01
N LEU A 99 11.10 3.12 -7.86
CA LEU A 99 11.60 2.13 -6.91
C LEU A 99 11.50 0.72 -7.52
N ASN A 100 12.64 0.05 -7.61
CA ASN A 100 12.80 -1.32 -8.10
C ASN A 100 13.46 -2.16 -7.02
N LEU A 101 12.73 -3.13 -6.48
CA LEU A 101 13.19 -3.97 -5.36
C LEU A 101 12.32 -5.22 -5.28
N GLY A 102 12.93 -6.38 -5.03
CA GLY A 102 12.24 -7.61 -4.66
C GLY A 102 12.67 -8.05 -3.26
N VAL A 103 11.69 -8.44 -2.44
CA VAL A 103 11.92 -8.99 -1.10
C VAL A 103 11.61 -10.49 -1.14
N PRO A 104 12.64 -11.35 -1.01
CA PRO A 104 12.51 -12.80 -0.90
C PRO A 104 11.51 -13.27 0.16
N LYS A 105 10.93 -14.44 -0.08
CA LYS A 105 10.02 -15.10 0.87
C LYS A 105 10.71 -15.40 2.20
N GLY A 106 10.10 -14.96 3.30
CA GLY A 106 10.62 -15.16 4.66
C GLY A 106 11.73 -14.19 5.08
N GLU A 107 12.10 -13.23 4.22
CA GLU A 107 13.12 -12.24 4.53
C GLU A 107 12.56 -11.10 5.41
N CYS A 108 13.36 -10.67 6.39
CA CYS A 108 13.10 -9.47 7.15
C CYS A 108 13.81 -8.29 6.49
N PHE A 109 13.06 -7.47 5.76
CA PHE A 109 13.58 -6.32 5.03
C PHE A 109 13.24 -4.99 5.73
N GLY A 110 14.23 -4.09 5.83
CA GLY A 110 14.08 -2.77 6.43
C GLY A 110 14.41 -1.66 5.44
N LEU A 111 13.49 -0.70 5.27
CA LEU A 111 13.73 0.50 4.46
C LEU A 111 14.22 1.65 5.35
N LEU A 112 15.51 1.99 5.28
CA LEU A 112 16.14 3.05 6.08
C LEU A 112 16.40 4.30 5.23
N GLY A 113 16.31 5.48 5.85
CA GLY A 113 16.66 6.74 5.22
C GLY A 113 16.21 7.93 6.06
N ILE A 114 16.59 9.14 5.67
CA ILE A 114 16.17 10.38 6.35
C ILE A 114 14.66 10.65 6.22
N ASN A 115 14.14 11.58 7.04
CA ASN A 115 12.77 12.06 6.89
C ASN A 115 12.57 12.67 5.51
N GLY A 116 11.46 12.35 4.86
CA GLY A 116 11.17 12.79 3.49
C GLY A 116 11.74 11.89 2.38
N ALA A 117 12.52 10.84 2.68
CA ALA A 117 13.05 9.91 1.68
C ALA A 117 11.99 9.00 0.98
N GLY A 118 10.70 9.19 1.26
CA GLY A 118 9.63 8.41 0.62
C GLY A 118 9.21 7.12 1.34
N LYS A 119 9.84 6.72 2.46
CA LYS A 119 9.52 5.49 3.20
C LYS A 119 8.03 5.31 3.51
N THR A 120 7.47 6.25 4.27
CA THR A 120 6.05 6.22 4.65
C THR A 120 5.14 6.27 3.42
N THR A 121 5.54 7.01 2.39
CA THR A 121 4.80 7.09 1.12
C THR A 121 4.77 5.74 0.41
N THR A 122 5.89 5.01 0.37
CA THR A 122 5.97 3.65 -0.18
C THR A 122 5.05 2.69 0.56
N PHE A 123 5.10 2.65 1.90
CA PHE A 123 4.21 1.78 2.68
C PHE A 123 2.73 2.14 2.51
N LYS A 124 2.39 3.42 2.45
CA LYS A 124 1.01 3.86 2.18
C LYS A 124 0.51 3.48 0.79
N MET A 125 1.40 3.38 -0.21
CA MET A 125 1.03 2.82 -1.51
C MET A 125 0.76 1.33 -1.45
N LEU A 126 1.58 0.56 -0.73
CA LEU A 126 1.39 -0.89 -0.56
C LEU A 126 0.06 -1.26 0.08
N THR A 127 -0.37 -0.49 1.08
CA THR A 127 -1.65 -0.72 1.77
C THR A 127 -2.86 -0.24 0.97
N GLY A 128 -2.64 0.49 -0.13
CA GLY A 128 -3.69 1.11 -0.93
C GLY A 128 -4.29 2.38 -0.30
N ASP A 129 -3.69 2.91 0.77
CA ASP A 129 -4.06 4.19 1.36
C ASP A 129 -3.75 5.36 0.40
N HIS A 130 -2.61 5.27 -0.30
CA HIS A 130 -2.22 6.20 -1.34
C HIS A 130 -2.20 5.54 -2.72
N ALA A 131 -2.82 6.19 -3.71
CA ALA A 131 -2.76 5.72 -5.09
C ALA A 131 -1.34 5.85 -5.67
N VAL A 132 -0.91 4.85 -6.44
CA VAL A 132 0.34 4.86 -7.23
C VAL A 132 0.22 5.82 -8.41
N SER A 133 1.29 6.57 -8.73
CA SER A 133 1.33 7.46 -9.90
C SER A 133 1.72 6.74 -11.18
N SER A 134 2.76 5.90 -11.12
CA SER A 134 3.21 5.01 -12.19
C SER A 134 3.97 3.81 -11.62
N GLY A 135 4.18 2.78 -12.46
CA GLY A 135 4.70 1.49 -12.01
C GLY A 135 3.67 0.65 -11.27
N ASP A 136 4.14 -0.35 -10.55
CA ASP A 136 3.30 -1.25 -9.77
C ASP A 136 4.10 -1.87 -8.61
N ALA A 137 3.38 -2.44 -7.64
CA ALA A 137 3.95 -3.38 -6.69
C ALA A 137 3.10 -4.64 -6.62
N TYR A 138 3.72 -5.75 -6.25
CA TYR A 138 3.10 -7.06 -6.19
C TYR A 138 3.32 -7.68 -4.83
N VAL A 139 2.25 -8.14 -4.18
CA VAL A 139 2.30 -8.89 -2.93
C VAL A 139 1.75 -10.29 -3.21
N ASN A 140 2.57 -11.32 -3.01
CA ASN A 140 2.23 -12.71 -3.32
C ASN A 140 1.65 -12.87 -4.74
N GLY A 141 2.19 -12.12 -5.71
CA GLY A 141 1.77 -12.10 -7.11
C GLY A 141 0.56 -11.20 -7.44
N TYR A 142 -0.11 -10.62 -6.44
CA TYR A 142 -1.24 -9.70 -6.65
C TYR A 142 -0.77 -8.25 -6.78
N SER A 143 -1.22 -7.58 -7.84
CA SER A 143 -0.92 -6.17 -8.11
C SER A 143 -1.63 -5.25 -7.11
N ILE A 144 -0.91 -4.30 -6.50
CA ILE A 144 -1.51 -3.29 -5.63
C ILE A 144 -2.37 -2.28 -6.41
N THR A 145 -2.13 -2.12 -7.71
CA THR A 145 -2.92 -1.21 -8.55
C THR A 145 -4.19 -1.86 -9.12
N LYS A 146 -4.21 -3.19 -9.30
CA LYS A 146 -5.35 -3.91 -9.92
C LYS A 146 -6.11 -4.80 -8.94
N ASP A 147 -5.42 -5.45 -8.01
CA ASP A 147 -5.91 -6.52 -7.15
C ASP A 147 -5.85 -6.15 -5.66
N ILE A 148 -5.98 -4.86 -5.31
CA ILE A 148 -5.79 -4.38 -3.93
C ILE A 148 -6.64 -5.13 -2.88
N LYS A 149 -7.85 -5.56 -3.26
CA LYS A 149 -8.73 -6.36 -2.38
C LYS A 149 -8.18 -7.74 -2.06
N LYS A 150 -7.34 -8.30 -2.92
CA LYS A 150 -6.61 -9.56 -2.68
C LYS A 150 -5.30 -9.32 -1.93
N VAL A 151 -4.69 -8.15 -2.06
CA VAL A 151 -3.48 -7.77 -1.33
C VAL A 151 -3.76 -7.50 0.16
N GLN A 152 -4.85 -6.79 0.48
CA GLN A 152 -5.15 -6.38 1.87
C GLN A 152 -5.30 -7.52 2.90
N PRO A 153 -5.83 -8.71 2.54
CA PRO A 153 -5.79 -9.89 3.41
C PRO A 153 -4.38 -10.45 3.66
N GLU A 154 -3.47 -10.30 2.69
CA GLU A 154 -2.11 -10.86 2.71
C GLU A 154 -1.11 -9.98 3.49
N VAL A 155 -1.49 -8.74 3.82
CA VAL A 155 -0.61 -7.76 4.47
C VAL A 155 -1.14 -7.39 5.86
N GLY A 156 -0.24 -7.31 6.84
CA GLY A 156 -0.44 -6.61 8.10
C GLY A 156 0.28 -5.26 8.06
N TYR A 157 -0.39 -4.18 8.48
CA TYR A 157 0.20 -2.84 8.52
C TYR A 157 0.06 -2.23 9.91
N CYS A 158 1.18 -1.80 10.47
CA CYS A 158 1.22 -1.05 11.73
C CYS A 158 1.65 0.39 11.43
N PRO A 159 0.76 1.39 11.59
CA PRO A 159 1.11 2.78 11.35
C PRO A 159 2.11 3.30 12.41
N GLN A 160 2.83 4.36 12.05
CA GLN A 160 3.82 5.00 12.94
C GLN A 160 3.20 5.63 14.19
N PHE A 161 1.97 6.13 14.08
CA PHE A 161 1.21 6.78 15.14
C PHE A 161 -0.19 6.14 15.20
N ASP A 162 -0.82 6.20 16.37
CA ASP A 162 -2.25 5.88 16.58
C ASP A 162 -2.67 4.47 16.13
N ALA A 163 -1.80 3.47 16.33
CA ALA A 163 -2.12 2.08 15.98
C ALA A 163 -3.15 1.44 16.94
N ILE A 164 -3.38 2.03 18.12
CA ILE A 164 -4.16 1.47 19.22
C ILE A 164 -5.33 2.40 19.53
N LEU A 165 -6.48 1.81 19.88
CA LEU A 165 -7.64 2.54 20.36
C LEU A 165 -7.53 2.74 21.88
N ASP A 166 -7.29 3.96 22.33
CA ASP A 166 -7.06 4.28 23.76
C ASP A 166 -8.20 3.88 24.70
N GLN A 167 -9.41 3.73 24.18
CA GLN A 167 -10.60 3.34 24.94
C GLN A 167 -10.77 1.81 25.06
N MET A 168 -9.82 1.03 24.55
CA MET A 168 -9.89 -0.44 24.53
C MET A 168 -8.62 -1.05 25.11
N THR A 169 -8.78 -2.12 25.89
CA THR A 169 -7.67 -2.98 26.29
C THR A 169 -7.13 -3.74 25.08
N GLY A 170 -5.86 -4.17 25.14
CA GLY A 170 -5.25 -4.96 24.05
C GLY A 170 -6.06 -6.20 23.65
N ARG A 171 -6.68 -6.89 24.63
CA ARG A 171 -7.57 -8.04 24.36
C ARG A 171 -8.84 -7.64 23.60
N GLU A 172 -9.45 -6.51 23.97
CA GLU A 172 -10.63 -6.00 23.27
C GLU A 172 -10.29 -5.56 21.85
N THR A 173 -9.14 -4.90 21.65
CA THR A 173 -8.64 -4.52 20.32
C THR A 173 -8.40 -5.75 19.45
N LEU A 174 -7.76 -6.80 19.98
CA LEU A 174 -7.56 -8.06 19.25
C LEU A 174 -8.89 -8.74 18.89
N ARG A 175 -9.87 -8.75 19.82
CA ARG A 175 -11.23 -9.27 19.56
C ARG A 175 -11.93 -8.49 18.45
N MET A 176 -11.83 -7.16 18.45
CA MET A 176 -12.38 -6.31 17.40
C MET A 176 -11.76 -6.64 16.04
N PHE A 177 -10.42 -6.71 15.95
CA PHE A 177 -9.73 -7.05 14.70
C PHE A 177 -10.07 -8.46 14.20
N ALA A 178 -10.19 -9.44 15.08
CA ALA A 178 -10.58 -10.80 14.72
C ALA A 178 -11.97 -10.83 14.04
N ARG A 179 -12.94 -10.09 14.60
CA ARG A 179 -14.27 -9.95 13.99
C ARG A 179 -14.23 -9.25 12.63
N LEU A 180 -13.47 -8.15 12.52
CA LEU A 180 -13.30 -7.42 11.25
C LEU A 180 -12.64 -8.27 10.16
N ARG A 181 -11.75 -9.19 10.53
CA ARG A 181 -11.11 -10.14 9.61
C ARG A 181 -11.97 -11.39 9.33
N GLY A 182 -13.16 -11.50 9.92
CA GLY A 182 -14.09 -12.59 9.67
C GLY A 182 -13.73 -13.90 10.37
N VAL A 183 -12.97 -13.86 11.47
CA VAL A 183 -12.70 -15.04 12.30
C VAL A 183 -14.01 -15.52 12.94
N GLN A 184 -14.26 -16.83 12.92
CA GLN A 184 -15.46 -17.42 13.52
C GLN A 184 -15.48 -17.16 15.03
N GLU A 185 -16.61 -16.69 15.56
CA GLU A 185 -16.75 -16.25 16.97
C GLU A 185 -16.27 -17.33 17.96
N ALA A 186 -16.59 -18.60 17.72
CA ALA A 186 -16.18 -19.72 18.56
C ALA A 186 -14.65 -19.92 18.67
N ARG A 187 -13.86 -19.38 17.72
CA ARG A 187 -12.39 -19.50 17.69
C ARG A 187 -11.68 -18.22 18.12
N ILE A 188 -12.41 -17.11 18.30
CA ILE A 188 -11.78 -15.81 18.57
C ILE A 188 -10.98 -15.86 19.87
N ASP A 189 -11.55 -16.42 20.95
CA ASP A 189 -10.88 -16.48 22.24
C ASP A 189 -9.60 -17.33 22.20
N GLU A 190 -9.64 -18.47 21.48
CA GLU A 190 -8.48 -19.32 21.24
C GLU A 190 -7.37 -18.55 20.51
N HIS A 191 -7.71 -17.86 19.42
CA HIS A 191 -6.76 -17.05 18.66
C HIS A 191 -6.16 -15.90 19.47
N ILE A 192 -6.97 -15.20 20.28
CA ILE A 192 -6.50 -14.10 21.12
C ILE A 192 -5.51 -14.64 22.17
N ILE A 193 -5.82 -15.76 22.82
CA ILE A 193 -4.93 -16.36 23.84
C ILE A 193 -3.60 -16.76 23.20
N SER A 194 -3.63 -17.42 22.04
CA SER A 194 -2.43 -17.81 21.30
C SER A 194 -1.58 -16.61 20.91
N LEU A 195 -2.19 -15.54 20.37
CA LEU A 195 -1.48 -14.33 19.96
C LEU A 195 -0.91 -13.57 21.16
N ALA A 196 -1.66 -13.45 22.25
CA ALA A 196 -1.21 -12.79 23.47
C ALA A 196 0.03 -13.49 24.07
N ALA A 197 0.05 -14.82 24.06
CA ALA A 197 1.21 -15.61 24.49
C ALA A 197 2.43 -15.38 23.60
N GLN A 198 2.26 -15.33 22.27
CA GLN A 198 3.35 -15.08 21.32
C GLN A 198 3.92 -13.66 21.42
N LEU A 199 3.08 -12.68 21.71
CA LEU A 199 3.48 -11.27 21.86
C LEU A 199 4.08 -10.97 23.24
N ILE A 200 4.20 -11.96 24.14
CA ILE A 200 4.64 -11.79 25.53
C ILE A 200 3.75 -10.76 26.26
N VAL A 201 2.47 -10.68 25.85
CA VAL A 201 1.44 -9.87 26.50
C VAL A 201 0.59 -10.81 27.34
N THR A 202 1.21 -11.43 28.34
CA THR A 202 0.51 -12.11 29.44
C THR A 202 0.30 -11.13 30.59
N PRO A 203 -0.76 -11.29 31.40
CA PRO A 203 -1.19 -10.30 32.39
C PRO A 203 -0.09 -9.86 33.36
#